data_AF-A0A561E6M0-F1
#
_entry.id   AF-A0A561E6M0-F1
#
_cell.length_a   1.000
_cell.length_b   1.000
_cell.length_c   1.000
_cell.angle_alpha   90.00
_cell.angle_beta   90.00
_cell.angle_gamma   90.00
#
_symmetry.space_group_name_H-M   'P 1'
#
loop_
_entity.id
_entity.type
_entity.pdbx_description
1 polymer ?
#
loop_
_entity_poly.entity_id
_entity_poly.type
_entity_poly.pdbx_seq_one_letter_code
_entity_poly.pdbx_strand_id
1 'polypeptide(L)'
;MQVPINRRLLAATAGVLTACAGTGLAHAPSSYAAVGGSPLATAPGNPVAATAASTWLRSQLDSTGAMPGFAPGSPDVGLTIDTYWAMKAAGAPKAQLAKTWSAISSHAQAYAGPQVYSGVTYITAGASAKVLFAAATAGVSPVLTQPGGYKLNILDQTLALVNQKPGPEHGRLQDPAADGPDSSNLFSQSLAVLGFVGMNEQKTTKRAVVQDAVNFLLTQQCSAGYFRMFYNDNLSCNAARPSGNAQPDNDGTSMGLQALMAAKAAGLSVPQSAITRGAAFLVSAQKANGSFGGGVSTESPNSNSTGLAAATLQAAGEIHAAAKAGAWMTTVQAMEPRIKGTPLAADAGAIAYDQPTFAAALKSGIGSMVGVWQRATPQAIFAFARVPFIDLVSTVSPTKPTPTPTPTPTKRSPKPTPSHTTTPKPTLPASPAATAVRPTAASSATSAAGVVVGGSGGGGAAAGLAGSNLIAGAAPQGATGDAAPTATASATTSASVIPPASSTSTPRATGQADVAALGSPSSAHGGTNEWPLTIAIVIGALAAGALLVTPRLLKKED
;
A
#
# COMPACT_ATOMS: atom_id res chain seq x y z
N MET A 1 -6.88 61.98 -0.06
CA MET A 1 -8.25 62.13 0.48
C MET A 1 -8.48 61.04 1.52
N GLN A 2 -8.75 61.43 2.77
CA GLN A 2 -9.15 60.52 3.84
C GLN A 2 -10.60 60.83 4.22
N VAL A 3 -11.40 59.80 4.48
CA VAL A 3 -12.78 59.91 5.00
C VAL A 3 -12.91 58.90 6.16
N PRO A 4 -13.60 59.23 7.28
CA PRO A 4 -13.14 58.78 8.60
C PRO A 4 -13.96 57.65 9.25
N ILE A 5 -13.39 57.16 10.35
CA ILE A 5 -13.99 56.23 11.31
C ILE A 5 -15.18 56.88 12.03
N ASN A 6 -16.29 56.16 12.19
CA ASN A 6 -17.39 56.54 13.07
C ASN A 6 -17.34 55.75 14.40
N ARG A 7 -17.20 56.48 15.52
CA ARG A 7 -17.47 56.00 16.89
C ARG A 7 -18.54 56.90 17.53
N ARG A 8 -19.60 56.30 18.09
CA ARG A 8 -20.50 56.89 19.11
C ARG A 8 -20.83 55.76 20.09
N LEU A 9 -20.47 55.89 21.38
CA LEU A 9 -21.23 56.50 22.48
C LEU A 9 -22.53 55.74 22.83
N LEU A 10 -22.98 55.59 24.09
CA LEU A 10 -22.35 55.64 25.43
C LEU A 10 -23.46 55.29 26.44
N ALA A 11 -23.24 54.41 27.43
CA ALA A 11 -24.08 54.35 28.63
C ALA A 11 -23.35 53.60 29.76
N ALA A 12 -23.23 54.24 30.91
CA ALA A 12 -22.72 53.65 32.14
C ALA A 12 -23.84 53.62 33.19
N THR A 13 -23.85 52.60 34.04
CA THR A 13 -24.49 52.63 35.36
C THR A 13 -23.61 51.86 36.33
N ALA A 14 -23.17 52.52 37.39
CA ALA A 14 -22.47 51.92 38.52
C ALA A 14 -23.43 51.80 39.71
N GLY A 15 -23.29 50.74 40.51
CA GLY A 15 -24.22 50.42 41.59
C GLY A 15 -23.63 49.54 42.68
N VAL A 16 -22.77 50.14 43.51
CA VAL A 16 -22.50 49.89 44.94
C VAL A 16 -22.23 48.45 45.47
N LEU A 17 -21.20 48.39 46.31
CA LEU A 17 -20.70 47.29 47.15
C LEU A 17 -21.75 46.37 47.81
N THR A 18 -21.37 45.11 48.00
CA THR A 18 -21.39 44.47 49.33
C THR A 18 -20.19 43.53 49.46
N ALA A 19 -19.41 43.67 50.53
CA ALA A 19 -18.33 42.76 50.87
C ALA A 19 -18.82 41.74 51.90
N CYS A 20 -18.62 40.44 51.64
CA CYS A 20 -18.77 39.39 52.65
C CYS A 20 -17.45 38.62 52.77
N ALA A 21 -17.03 38.39 54.02
CA ALA A 21 -15.77 37.76 54.36
C ALA A 21 -15.79 36.23 54.13
N GLY A 22 -14.58 35.66 54.09
CA GLY A 22 -14.33 34.33 53.58
C GLY A 22 -14.96 33.14 54.32
N THR A 23 -15.15 32.10 53.52
CA THR A 23 -15.10 30.69 53.95
C THR A 23 -14.08 29.97 53.07
N GLY A 24 -13.02 29.45 53.68
CA GLY A 24 -11.99 28.71 52.95
C GLY A 24 -12.52 27.36 52.47
N LEU A 25 -12.78 27.25 51.16
CA LEU A 25 -13.00 25.95 50.51
C LEU A 25 -11.65 25.29 50.22
N ALA A 26 -11.29 24.33 51.07
CA ALA A 26 -10.18 23.43 50.81
C ALA A 26 -10.40 22.74 49.46
N HIS A 27 -9.52 23.02 48.50
CA HIS A 27 -9.53 22.32 47.22
C HIS A 27 -9.08 20.88 47.46
N ALA A 28 -10.05 19.96 47.56
CA ALA A 28 -9.75 18.54 47.48
C ALA A 28 -9.07 18.27 46.12
N PRO A 29 -7.92 17.57 46.08
CA PRO A 29 -7.30 17.21 44.82
C PRO A 29 -8.24 16.28 44.06
N SER A 30 -8.81 16.77 42.97
CA SER A 30 -9.60 15.97 42.02
C SER A 30 -8.75 14.82 41.54
N SER A 31 -8.94 13.67 42.18
CA SER A 31 -8.30 12.42 41.82
C SER A 31 -8.94 11.98 40.51
N TYR A 32 -8.33 12.37 39.39
CA TYR A 32 -8.56 11.75 38.11
C TYR A 32 -8.18 10.28 38.26
N ALA A 33 -9.17 9.45 38.61
CA ALA A 33 -9.06 8.02 38.49
C ALA A 33 -8.71 7.74 37.03
N ALA A 34 -7.47 7.30 36.81
CA ALA A 34 -7.07 6.81 35.51
C ALA A 34 -8.04 5.68 35.18
N VAL A 35 -8.92 5.92 34.20
CA VAL A 35 -9.79 4.88 33.66
C VAL A 35 -8.83 3.88 33.03
N GLY A 36 -8.54 2.82 33.77
CA GLY A 36 -7.64 1.76 33.35
C GLY A 36 -8.25 1.13 32.11
N GLY A 37 -7.76 1.54 30.94
CA GLY A 37 -8.21 1.00 29.67
C GLY A 37 -7.95 -0.49 29.68
N SER A 38 -9.02 -1.29 29.77
CA SER A 38 -8.94 -2.72 29.56
C SER A 38 -8.16 -2.97 28.28
N PRO A 39 -7.13 -3.83 28.29
CA PRO A 39 -6.33 -4.08 27.09
C PRO A 39 -7.29 -4.51 25.97
N LEU A 40 -7.30 -3.75 24.87
CA LEU A 40 -8.14 -4.05 23.71
C LEU A 40 -7.85 -5.48 23.28
N ALA A 41 -8.89 -6.31 23.23
CA ALA A 41 -8.74 -7.72 22.91
C ALA A 41 -8.28 -7.88 21.46
N THR A 42 -6.97 -8.07 21.28
CA THR A 42 -6.39 -8.47 20.00
C THR A 42 -7.05 -9.77 19.57
N ALA A 43 -7.81 -9.78 18.48
CA ALA A 43 -8.27 -11.05 17.94
C ALA A 43 -7.02 -11.88 17.54
N PRO A 44 -7.01 -13.20 17.81
CA PRO A 44 -5.85 -14.03 17.51
C PRO A 44 -5.57 -14.00 16.00
N GLY A 45 -4.34 -13.66 15.63
CA GLY A 45 -3.85 -13.81 14.26
C GLY A 45 -3.82 -15.27 13.81
N ASN A 46 -3.37 -15.53 12.58
CA ASN A 46 -3.15 -16.89 12.10
C ASN A 46 -1.64 -17.15 11.96
N PRO A 47 -0.93 -17.47 13.07
CA PRO A 47 0.52 -17.66 13.04
C PRO A 47 0.91 -18.84 12.14
N VAL A 48 0.09 -19.89 12.03
CA VAL A 48 0.36 -21.04 11.14
C VAL A 48 0.37 -20.58 9.67
N ALA A 49 -0.65 -19.81 9.25
CA ALA A 49 -0.70 -19.23 7.91
C ALA A 49 0.45 -18.26 7.63
N ALA A 50 0.82 -17.42 8.61
CA ALA A 50 1.95 -16.50 8.50
C ALA A 50 3.30 -17.26 8.38
N THR A 51 3.54 -18.28 9.22
CA THR A 51 4.74 -19.12 9.14
C THR A 51 4.81 -19.91 7.84
N ALA A 52 3.68 -20.38 7.29
CA ALA A 52 3.63 -21.03 5.98
C ALA A 52 4.02 -20.06 4.86
N ALA A 53 3.40 -18.86 4.81
CA ALA A 53 3.74 -17.83 3.84
C ALA A 53 5.21 -17.36 3.95
N SER A 54 5.73 -17.17 5.16
CA SER A 54 7.14 -16.87 5.39
C SER A 54 8.07 -18.05 5.04
N THR A 55 7.59 -19.29 5.03
CA THR A 55 8.39 -20.45 4.61
C THR A 55 8.49 -20.52 3.09
N TRP A 56 7.37 -20.30 2.38
CA TRP A 56 7.39 -20.15 0.93
C TRP A 56 8.26 -18.96 0.49
N LEU A 57 8.10 -17.79 1.11
CA LEU A 57 8.94 -16.62 0.80
C LEU A 57 10.44 -16.91 0.95
N ARG A 58 10.85 -17.69 1.96
CA ARG A 58 12.26 -18.10 2.13
C ARG A 58 12.77 -19.01 1.02
N SER A 59 11.91 -19.85 0.40
CA SER A 59 12.32 -20.68 -0.73
C SER A 59 12.37 -19.91 -2.06
N GLN A 60 11.83 -18.69 -2.11
CA GLN A 60 11.96 -17.78 -3.26
C GLN A 60 13.24 -16.93 -3.23
N LEU A 61 13.94 -16.90 -2.09
CA LEU A 61 15.19 -16.14 -1.94
C LEU A 61 16.36 -16.89 -2.56
N ASP A 62 17.26 -16.14 -3.20
CA ASP A 62 18.47 -16.68 -3.81
C ASP A 62 19.56 -17.05 -2.78
N SER A 63 20.72 -17.47 -3.29
CA SER A 63 21.89 -17.81 -2.47
C SER A 63 22.44 -16.62 -1.66
N THR A 64 22.19 -15.38 -2.06
CA THR A 64 22.55 -14.16 -1.31
C THR A 64 21.50 -13.81 -0.24
N GLY A 65 20.26 -14.27 -0.40
CA GLY A 65 19.12 -13.93 0.45
C GLY A 65 18.26 -12.81 -0.11
N ALA A 66 18.41 -12.47 -1.39
CA ALA A 66 17.59 -11.51 -2.13
C ALA A 66 16.43 -12.19 -2.87
N MET A 67 15.39 -11.43 -3.18
CA MET A 67 14.40 -11.82 -4.19
C MET A 67 14.99 -11.60 -5.60
N PRO A 68 14.83 -12.55 -6.53
CA PRO A 68 15.30 -12.39 -7.90
C PRO A 68 14.55 -11.25 -8.60
N GLY A 69 15.28 -10.42 -9.34
CA GLY A 69 14.72 -9.38 -10.19
C GLY A 69 14.39 -9.87 -11.60
N PHE A 70 13.87 -8.95 -12.42
CA PHE A 70 13.50 -9.24 -13.81
C PHE A 70 14.70 -9.56 -14.71
N ALA A 71 15.87 -8.99 -14.41
CA ALA A 71 17.11 -9.29 -15.12
C ALA A 71 17.87 -10.43 -14.41
N PRO A 72 18.31 -11.49 -15.12
CA PRO A 72 19.08 -12.58 -14.53
C PRO A 72 20.29 -12.08 -13.72
N GLY A 73 20.45 -12.59 -12.50
CA GLY A 73 21.53 -12.22 -11.59
C GLY A 73 21.41 -10.84 -10.93
N SER A 74 20.35 -10.07 -11.20
CA SER A 74 20.07 -8.80 -10.53
C SER A 74 18.96 -8.97 -9.48
N PRO A 75 19.14 -8.55 -8.22
CA PRO A 75 18.10 -8.66 -7.19
C PRO A 75 17.04 -7.56 -7.33
N ASP A 76 15.77 -7.89 -7.06
CA ASP A 76 14.75 -6.86 -6.80
C ASP A 76 14.87 -6.43 -5.33
N VAL A 77 15.66 -5.39 -5.09
CA VAL A 77 15.88 -4.83 -3.74
C VAL A 77 14.57 -4.35 -3.11
N GLY A 78 13.69 -3.76 -3.90
CA GLY A 78 12.38 -3.28 -3.45
C GLY A 78 11.52 -4.42 -2.92
N LEU A 79 11.45 -5.54 -3.64
CA LEU A 79 10.72 -6.74 -3.24
C LEU A 79 11.42 -7.52 -2.13
N THR A 80 12.76 -7.48 -2.09
CA THR A 80 13.56 -8.05 -1.00
C THR A 80 13.25 -7.35 0.33
N ILE A 81 13.05 -6.02 0.32
CA ILE A 81 12.61 -5.26 1.50
C ILE A 81 11.21 -5.67 1.96
N ASP A 82 10.24 -5.78 1.04
CA ASP A 82 8.88 -6.23 1.40
C ASP A 82 8.92 -7.63 2.01
N THR A 83 9.74 -8.51 1.43
CA THR A 83 9.97 -9.88 1.91
C THR A 83 10.63 -9.90 3.29
N TYR A 84 11.58 -8.99 3.55
CA TYR A 84 12.20 -8.83 4.86
C TYR A 84 11.16 -8.46 5.93
N TRP A 85 10.30 -7.47 5.66
CA TRP A 85 9.22 -7.07 6.58
C TRP A 85 8.20 -8.20 6.80
N ALA A 86 7.79 -8.87 5.74
CA ALA A 86 6.92 -10.04 5.77
C ALA A 86 7.46 -11.16 6.67
N MET A 87 8.72 -11.55 6.46
CA MET A 87 9.41 -12.54 7.26
C MET A 87 9.57 -12.09 8.72
N LYS A 88 9.87 -10.80 8.96
CA LYS A 88 9.98 -10.26 10.33
C LYS A 88 8.64 -10.31 11.05
N ALA A 89 7.55 -9.88 10.40
CA ALA A 89 6.18 -9.93 10.93
C ALA A 89 5.75 -11.37 11.29
N ALA A 90 6.16 -12.35 10.48
CA ALA A 90 5.88 -13.77 10.70
C ALA A 90 6.85 -14.48 11.68
N GLY A 91 7.81 -13.77 12.28
CA GLY A 91 8.74 -14.32 13.27
C GLY A 91 9.84 -15.21 12.68
N ALA A 92 10.29 -14.95 11.45
CA ALA A 92 11.34 -15.74 10.79
C ALA A 92 12.67 -15.75 11.58
N PRO A 93 13.52 -16.79 11.40
CA PRO A 93 14.79 -16.92 12.12
C PRO A 93 15.72 -15.72 11.92
N LYS A 94 16.34 -15.24 13.00
CA LYS A 94 17.27 -14.09 12.99
C LYS A 94 18.39 -14.21 11.94
N ALA A 95 18.93 -15.41 11.73
CA ALA A 95 19.97 -15.65 10.73
C ALA A 95 19.47 -15.39 9.29
N GLN A 96 18.22 -15.75 8.98
CA GLN A 96 17.62 -15.46 7.68
C GLN A 96 17.37 -13.95 7.50
N LEU A 97 16.84 -13.30 8.55
CA LEU A 97 16.64 -11.85 8.53
C LEU A 97 17.98 -11.10 8.33
N ALA A 98 19.05 -11.52 9.02
CA ALA A 98 20.38 -10.94 8.84
C ALA A 98 20.93 -11.16 7.42
N LYS A 99 20.73 -12.36 6.84
CA LYS A 99 21.12 -12.67 5.45
C LYS A 99 20.41 -11.75 4.45
N THR A 100 19.09 -11.67 4.53
CA THR A 100 18.27 -10.81 3.64
C THR A 100 18.57 -9.32 3.85
N TRP A 101 18.82 -8.88 5.10
CA TRP A 101 19.30 -7.52 5.36
C TRP A 101 20.65 -7.24 4.70
N SER A 102 21.59 -8.20 4.74
CA SER A 102 22.88 -8.06 4.07
C SER A 102 22.70 -7.78 2.57
N ALA A 103 21.83 -8.54 1.90
CA ALA A 103 21.51 -8.35 0.48
C ALA A 103 20.82 -7.00 0.18
N ILE A 104 19.93 -6.52 1.06
CA ILE A 104 19.36 -5.17 0.95
C ILE A 104 20.48 -4.12 1.06
N SER A 105 21.34 -4.26 2.06
CA SER A 105 22.37 -3.26 2.37
C SER A 105 23.47 -3.15 1.31
N SER A 106 23.83 -4.25 0.63
CA SER A 106 24.85 -4.28 -0.44
C SER A 106 24.38 -3.67 -1.75
N HIS A 107 23.06 -3.54 -1.95
CA HIS A 107 22.45 -2.97 -3.16
C HIS A 107 21.65 -1.68 -2.87
N ALA A 108 21.75 -1.13 -1.66
CA ALA A 108 20.98 0.03 -1.24
C ALA A 108 21.22 1.27 -2.13
N GLN A 109 22.48 1.60 -2.44
CA GLN A 109 22.81 2.70 -3.36
C GLN A 109 22.30 2.44 -4.78
N ALA A 110 22.37 1.18 -5.25
CA ALA A 110 21.90 0.83 -6.58
C ALA A 110 20.37 0.92 -6.73
N TYR A 111 19.64 0.88 -5.62
CA TYR A 111 18.18 0.98 -5.59
C TYR A 111 17.66 2.39 -5.23
N ALA A 112 18.34 3.10 -4.33
CA ALA A 112 17.89 4.38 -3.79
C ALA A 112 18.65 5.62 -4.31
N GLY A 113 19.82 5.42 -4.91
CA GLY A 113 20.78 6.49 -5.20
C GLY A 113 21.75 6.77 -4.04
N PRO A 114 22.75 7.65 -4.25
CA PRO A 114 22.97 8.40 -5.48
C PRO A 114 23.64 7.53 -6.56
N GLN A 115 23.14 7.62 -7.80
CA GLN A 115 23.74 7.01 -8.98
C GLN A 115 23.98 8.06 -10.07
N VAL A 116 25.17 8.09 -10.67
CA VAL A 116 25.44 8.99 -11.81
C VAL A 116 25.13 8.27 -13.12
N TYR A 117 24.21 8.82 -13.90
CA TYR A 117 23.92 8.38 -15.27
C TYR A 117 23.90 9.60 -16.20
N SER A 118 24.64 9.55 -17.30
CA SER A 118 24.74 10.66 -18.27
C SER A 118 25.07 12.04 -17.66
N GLY A 119 25.82 12.07 -16.55
CA GLY A 119 26.20 13.30 -15.82
C GLY A 119 25.19 13.81 -14.80
N VAL A 120 24.01 13.20 -14.69
CA VAL A 120 22.96 13.51 -13.70
C VAL A 120 23.05 12.53 -12.51
N THR A 121 22.81 13.01 -11.28
CA THR A 121 22.92 12.21 -10.05
C THR A 121 21.55 11.81 -9.52
N TYR A 122 21.05 10.66 -9.95
CA TYR A 122 19.73 10.13 -9.63
C TYR A 122 19.62 9.67 -8.17
N ILE A 123 18.61 10.18 -7.49
CA ILE A 123 18.16 9.76 -6.15
C ILE A 123 16.63 9.59 -6.18
N THR A 124 16.14 8.41 -5.80
CA THR A 124 14.68 8.15 -5.78
C THR A 124 14.17 8.25 -4.33
N ALA A 125 13.22 9.13 -4.09
CA ALA A 125 12.60 9.40 -2.81
C ALA A 125 11.88 8.18 -2.24
N GLY A 126 11.05 7.52 -3.06
CA GLY A 126 10.35 6.30 -2.64
C GLY A 126 11.30 5.17 -2.23
N ALA A 127 12.36 4.93 -3.01
CA ALA A 127 13.36 3.91 -2.69
C ALA A 127 14.22 4.30 -1.47
N SER A 128 14.61 5.58 -1.34
CA SER A 128 15.35 6.09 -0.18
C SER A 128 14.54 5.91 1.12
N ALA A 129 13.28 6.32 1.11
CA ALA A 129 12.34 6.10 2.21
C ALA A 129 12.15 4.60 2.54
N LYS A 130 12.06 3.74 1.51
CA LYS A 130 11.92 2.29 1.67
C LYS A 130 13.14 1.66 2.34
N VAL A 131 14.35 2.02 1.91
CA VAL A 131 15.61 1.55 2.53
C VAL A 131 15.79 2.12 3.94
N LEU A 132 15.44 3.39 4.19
CA LEU A 132 15.48 3.99 5.52
C LEU A 132 14.57 3.25 6.51
N PHE A 133 13.32 2.98 6.12
CA PHE A 133 12.41 2.21 6.97
C PHE A 133 12.88 0.75 7.13
N ALA A 134 13.46 0.13 6.09
CA ALA A 134 14.10 -1.18 6.21
C ALA A 134 15.22 -1.19 7.27
N ALA A 135 16.13 -0.21 7.24
CA ALA A 135 17.20 -0.05 8.23
C ALA A 135 16.65 0.16 9.65
N ALA A 136 15.59 0.96 9.81
CA ALA A 136 14.94 1.18 11.09
C ALA A 136 14.31 -0.12 11.63
N THR A 137 13.60 -0.88 10.78
CA THR A 137 13.06 -2.19 11.16
C THR A 137 14.14 -3.24 11.42
N ALA A 138 15.32 -3.11 10.82
CA ALA A 138 16.46 -3.98 11.12
C ALA A 138 17.17 -3.62 12.44
N GLY A 139 16.92 -2.43 13.00
CA GLY A 139 17.58 -1.96 14.22
C GLY A 139 19.07 -1.66 14.01
N VAL A 140 19.44 -1.17 12.83
CA VAL A 140 20.83 -0.91 12.43
C VAL A 140 21.06 0.56 12.08
N SER A 141 22.33 0.94 11.97
CA SER A 141 22.73 2.29 11.54
C SER A 141 22.20 2.64 10.14
N PRO A 142 21.73 3.88 9.89
CA PRO A 142 21.42 4.37 8.53
C PRO A 142 22.66 4.56 7.64
N VAL A 143 23.88 4.45 8.20
CA VAL A 143 25.14 4.54 7.43
C VAL A 143 25.52 3.17 6.89
N LEU A 144 25.16 2.92 5.63
CA LEU A 144 25.34 1.66 4.93
C LEU A 144 26.69 1.66 4.18
N THR A 145 27.45 0.56 4.28
CA THR A 145 28.69 0.39 3.51
C THR A 145 28.37 -0.30 2.19
N GLN A 146 28.65 0.39 1.09
CA GLN A 146 28.37 -0.06 -0.27
C GLN A 146 29.61 -0.74 -0.89
N PRO A 147 29.46 -1.47 -2.01
CA PRO A 147 30.59 -1.96 -2.80
C PRO A 147 31.58 -0.83 -3.12
N GLY A 148 32.89 -1.13 -3.08
CA GLY A 148 33.95 -0.12 -3.21
C GLY A 148 34.20 0.73 -1.94
N GLY A 149 33.47 0.47 -0.84
CA GLY A 149 33.71 1.10 0.47
C GLY A 149 32.98 2.43 0.70
N TYR A 150 32.21 2.91 -0.28
CA TYR A 150 31.37 4.12 -0.15
C TYR A 150 30.40 4.01 1.02
N LYS A 151 30.19 5.13 1.73
CA LYS A 151 29.33 5.22 2.92
C LYS A 151 28.07 6.01 2.56
N LEU A 152 26.97 5.29 2.34
CA LEU A 152 25.66 5.87 2.09
C LEU A 152 24.96 6.15 3.42
N ASN A 153 24.72 7.42 3.77
CA ASN A 153 23.81 7.75 4.87
C ASN A 153 22.38 7.91 4.34
N ILE A 154 21.59 6.83 4.43
CA ILE A 154 20.23 6.81 3.87
C ILE A 154 19.27 7.75 4.61
N LEU A 155 19.55 8.07 5.88
CA LEU A 155 18.77 9.02 6.66
C LEU A 155 18.97 10.45 6.15
N ASP A 156 20.22 10.90 6.02
CA ASP A 156 20.51 12.24 5.52
C ASP A 156 20.01 12.43 4.08
N GLN A 157 20.16 11.40 3.23
CA GLN A 157 19.60 11.40 1.87
C GLN A 157 18.07 11.56 1.90
N THR A 158 17.36 10.77 2.69
CA THR A 158 15.89 10.85 2.75
C THR A 158 15.41 12.17 3.36
N LEU A 159 16.12 12.72 4.35
CA LEU A 159 15.82 14.04 4.92
C LEU A 159 16.04 15.17 3.90
N ALA A 160 17.06 15.08 3.04
CA ALA A 160 17.34 16.07 2.00
C ALA A 160 16.27 16.11 0.88
N LEU A 161 15.49 15.04 0.74
CA LEU A 161 14.37 14.94 -0.22
C LEU A 161 13.05 15.50 0.34
N VAL A 162 13.01 15.91 1.62
CA VAL A 162 11.87 16.62 2.20
C VAL A 162 11.93 18.09 1.78
N ASN A 163 10.93 18.53 1.03
CA ASN A 163 10.80 19.90 0.56
C ASN A 163 10.54 20.85 1.75
N GLN A 164 11.55 21.65 2.09
CA GLN A 164 11.49 22.62 3.18
C GLN A 164 11.19 24.06 2.70
N LYS A 165 10.90 24.26 1.40
CA LYS A 165 10.51 25.58 0.87
C LYS A 165 9.11 25.94 1.36
N PRO A 166 8.80 27.22 1.62
CA PRO A 166 7.43 27.64 1.90
C PRO A 166 6.51 27.42 0.70
N GLY A 167 5.31 26.87 0.92
CA GLY A 167 4.30 26.64 -0.12
C GLY A 167 3.43 25.42 0.16
N PRO A 168 2.53 25.04 -0.77
CA PRO A 168 1.67 23.85 -0.64
C PRO A 168 2.45 22.55 -0.44
N GLU A 169 3.64 22.47 -1.05
CA GLU A 169 4.51 21.29 -1.04
C GLU A 169 5.45 21.22 0.18
N HIS A 170 5.30 22.12 1.15
CA HIS A 170 6.13 22.11 2.35
C HIS A 170 5.92 20.83 3.16
N GLY A 171 7.00 20.10 3.42
CA GLY A 171 7.00 18.77 4.04
C GLY A 171 6.86 17.60 3.07
N ARG A 172 6.64 17.84 1.77
CA ARG A 172 6.57 16.76 0.78
C ARG A 172 7.93 16.09 0.58
N LEU A 173 7.97 14.77 0.65
CA LEU A 173 9.06 13.96 0.12
C LEU A 173 8.90 13.82 -1.40
N GLN A 174 9.90 14.22 -2.18
CA GLN A 174 9.85 14.29 -3.64
C GLN A 174 11.21 13.91 -4.26
N ASP A 175 11.20 13.38 -5.48
CA ASP A 175 12.43 13.16 -6.24
C ASP A 175 13.09 14.52 -6.62
N PRO A 176 14.42 14.60 -6.77
CA PRO A 176 15.07 15.81 -7.25
C PRO A 176 14.67 16.11 -8.70
N ALA A 177 14.27 17.36 -8.99
CA ALA A 177 13.84 17.76 -10.34
C ALA A 177 14.93 17.65 -11.43
N ALA A 178 16.21 17.46 -11.04
CA ALA A 178 17.30 17.17 -11.97
C ALA A 178 17.24 15.73 -12.54
N ASP A 179 16.54 14.83 -11.84
CA ASP A 179 16.60 13.37 -12.04
C ASP A 179 15.44 12.87 -12.94
N GLY A 180 14.65 13.79 -13.48
CA GLY A 180 13.50 13.50 -14.34
C GLY A 180 12.15 13.76 -13.66
N PRO A 181 11.07 13.08 -14.10
CA PRO A 181 9.75 13.28 -13.53
C PRO A 181 9.66 12.69 -12.13
N ASP A 182 9.11 13.47 -11.20
CA ASP A 182 8.94 13.06 -9.80
C ASP A 182 7.91 11.93 -9.65
N SER A 183 8.40 10.77 -9.20
CA SER A 183 7.66 9.53 -8.99
C SER A 183 7.11 9.39 -7.56
N SER A 184 7.35 10.37 -6.69
CA SER A 184 6.89 10.33 -5.30
C SER A 184 5.37 10.26 -5.18
N ASN A 185 4.92 9.39 -4.28
CA ASN A 185 3.51 9.12 -4.01
C ASN A 185 3.30 8.79 -2.52
N LEU A 186 2.06 8.54 -2.12
CA LEU A 186 1.72 8.37 -0.70
C LEU A 186 2.44 7.20 -0.01
N PHE A 187 2.82 6.14 -0.72
CA PHE A 187 3.72 5.12 -0.17
C PHE A 187 5.07 5.72 0.23
N SER A 188 5.66 6.56 -0.64
CA SER A 188 6.94 7.23 -0.42
C SER A 188 6.88 8.14 0.83
N GLN A 189 5.87 9.01 0.93
CA GLN A 189 5.69 9.88 2.11
C GLN A 189 5.49 9.06 3.40
N SER A 190 4.65 8.04 3.35
CA SER A 190 4.33 7.21 4.51
C SER A 190 5.54 6.43 5.01
N LEU A 191 6.32 5.85 4.09
CA LEU A 191 7.57 5.16 4.40
C LEU A 191 8.64 6.10 4.96
N ALA A 192 8.72 7.35 4.50
CA ALA A 192 9.65 8.33 5.05
C ALA A 192 9.29 8.68 6.50
N VAL A 193 8.01 8.98 6.77
CA VAL A 193 7.52 9.24 8.15
C VAL A 193 7.78 8.04 9.07
N LEU A 194 7.48 6.81 8.61
CA LEU A 194 7.77 5.58 9.35
C LEU A 194 9.28 5.40 9.60
N GLY A 195 10.12 5.68 8.60
CA GLY A 195 11.58 5.62 8.68
C GLY A 195 12.17 6.62 9.69
N PHE A 196 11.76 7.90 9.61
CA PHE A 196 12.20 8.94 10.54
C PHE A 196 11.79 8.63 11.99
N VAL A 197 10.55 8.17 12.20
CA VAL A 197 10.05 7.75 13.53
C VAL A 197 10.84 6.54 14.06
N GLY A 198 11.08 5.54 13.20
CA GLY A 198 11.86 4.36 13.55
C GLY A 198 13.32 4.67 13.89
N MET A 199 13.92 5.66 13.23
CA MET A 199 15.26 6.18 13.57
C MET A 199 15.28 7.11 14.78
N ASN A 200 14.13 7.40 15.40
CA ASN A 200 13.98 8.31 16.55
C ASN A 200 14.23 9.80 16.26
N GLU A 201 14.14 10.25 14.99
CA GLU A 201 14.41 11.65 14.61
C GLU A 201 13.44 12.68 15.21
N GLN A 202 12.28 12.25 15.70
CA GLN A 202 11.38 13.08 16.51
C GLN A 202 11.97 13.50 17.87
N LYS A 203 13.12 12.94 18.27
CA LYS A 203 13.88 13.25 19.49
C LYS A 203 15.19 14.01 19.19
N THR A 204 15.51 14.27 17.93
CA THR A 204 16.74 14.96 17.50
C THR A 204 16.44 16.41 17.11
N THR A 205 17.47 17.13 16.66
CA THR A 205 17.31 18.46 16.04
C THR A 205 16.53 18.44 14.72
N LYS A 206 16.25 17.26 14.15
CA LYS A 206 15.47 17.08 12.91
C LYS A 206 13.96 17.03 13.14
N ARG A 207 13.48 17.04 14.41
CA ARG A 207 12.06 16.95 14.78
C ARG A 207 11.12 17.84 13.97
N ALA A 208 11.54 19.07 13.63
CA ALA A 208 10.76 19.99 12.80
C ALA A 208 10.48 19.41 11.40
N VAL A 209 11.52 19.01 10.67
CA VAL A 209 11.41 18.39 9.33
C VAL A 209 10.52 17.15 9.34
N VAL A 210 10.61 16.32 10.40
CA VAL A 210 9.76 15.14 10.57
C VAL A 210 8.30 15.54 10.82
N GLN A 211 8.05 16.59 11.60
CA GLN A 211 6.71 17.13 11.80
C GLN A 211 6.15 17.74 10.50
N ASP A 212 6.96 18.39 9.68
CA ASP A 212 6.54 18.92 8.38
C ASP A 212 6.14 17.79 7.43
N ALA A 213 6.90 16.69 7.41
CA ALA A 213 6.54 15.49 6.64
C ALA A 213 5.21 14.85 7.11
N VAL A 214 4.92 14.89 8.41
CA VAL A 214 3.61 14.49 8.97
C VAL A 214 2.51 15.49 8.61
N ASN A 215 2.80 16.79 8.63
CA ASN A 215 1.85 17.85 8.27
C ASN A 215 1.46 17.73 6.78
N PHE A 216 2.42 17.55 5.87
CA PHE A 216 2.14 17.32 4.47
C PHE A 216 1.27 16.07 4.27
N LEU A 217 1.62 14.95 4.91
CA LEU A 217 0.81 13.73 4.87
C LEU A 217 -0.64 13.99 5.31
N LEU A 218 -0.85 14.76 6.39
CA LEU A 218 -2.20 15.16 6.84
C LEU A 218 -2.97 15.99 5.79
N THR A 219 -2.31 16.85 5.00
CA THR A 219 -2.98 17.58 3.90
C THR A 219 -3.47 16.68 2.76
N GLN A 220 -2.87 15.49 2.63
CA GLN A 220 -3.25 14.49 1.63
C GLN A 220 -4.36 13.54 2.13
N GLN A 221 -4.86 13.70 3.36
CA GLN A 221 -6.11 13.12 3.81
C GLN A 221 -7.30 14.00 3.38
N CYS A 222 -8.27 13.42 2.68
CA CYS A 222 -9.52 14.08 2.35
C CYS A 222 -10.46 14.14 3.58
N SER A 223 -11.41 15.08 3.55
CA SER A 223 -12.46 15.24 4.56
C SER A 223 -13.28 13.96 4.81
N ALA A 224 -13.44 13.13 3.77
CA ALA A 224 -14.08 11.81 3.84
C ALA A 224 -13.23 10.69 4.48
N GLY A 225 -12.00 10.99 4.94
CA GLY A 225 -11.14 10.07 5.68
C GLY A 225 -10.10 9.31 4.85
N TYR A 226 -10.38 9.07 3.57
CA TYR A 226 -9.41 8.46 2.65
C TYR A 226 -8.22 9.40 2.35
N PHE A 227 -7.12 8.82 1.92
CA PHE A 227 -6.00 9.52 1.31
C PHE A 227 -6.00 9.28 -0.21
N ARG A 228 -5.48 10.26 -0.97
CA ARG A 228 -5.19 10.09 -2.39
C ARG A 228 -3.79 9.51 -2.59
N MET A 229 -3.61 8.69 -3.63
CA MET A 229 -2.31 8.05 -3.92
C MET A 229 -1.27 9.04 -4.45
N PHE A 230 -1.66 9.92 -5.37
CA PHE A 230 -0.80 10.86 -6.08
C PHE A 230 -1.15 12.31 -5.73
N TYR A 231 -0.13 13.18 -5.66
CA TYR A 231 -0.28 14.57 -5.19
C TYR A 231 0.70 15.55 -5.85
N ASN A 232 1.16 15.24 -7.06
CA ASN A 232 2.10 16.06 -7.83
C ASN A 232 1.46 17.30 -8.52
N ASP A 233 0.33 17.77 -8.01
CA ASP A 233 -0.46 18.90 -8.55
C ASP A 233 -0.46 20.16 -7.65
N ASN A 234 0.35 20.17 -6.57
CA ASN A 234 0.45 21.25 -5.59
C ASN A 234 -0.84 21.52 -4.78
N LEU A 235 -1.71 20.52 -4.63
CA LEU A 235 -2.99 20.65 -3.92
C LEU A 235 -3.05 19.82 -2.62
N SER A 236 -3.93 20.25 -1.70
CA SER A 236 -4.44 19.36 -0.65
C SER A 236 -5.45 18.38 -1.25
N CYS A 237 -5.69 17.25 -0.58
CA CYS A 237 -6.65 16.25 -1.06
C CYS A 237 -8.03 16.86 -1.33
N ASN A 238 -8.54 17.71 -0.43
CA ASN A 238 -9.85 18.36 -0.62
C ASN A 238 -9.87 19.33 -1.83
N ALA A 239 -8.78 20.06 -2.07
CA ALA A 239 -8.68 21.00 -3.19
C ALA A 239 -8.55 20.28 -4.54
N ALA A 240 -7.99 19.07 -4.57
CA ALA A 240 -7.86 18.23 -5.76
C ALA A 240 -9.14 17.46 -6.14
N ARG A 241 -10.14 17.35 -5.24
CA ARG A 241 -11.41 16.62 -5.50
C ARG A 241 -12.20 17.14 -6.71
N PRO A 242 -12.42 18.46 -6.91
CA PRO A 242 -13.21 18.96 -8.05
C PRO A 242 -12.59 18.62 -9.41
N SER A 243 -11.26 18.48 -9.47
CA SER A 243 -10.52 18.12 -10.68
C SER A 243 -10.38 16.61 -10.90
N GLY A 244 -10.93 15.77 -10.02
CA GLY A 244 -10.77 14.32 -10.07
C GLY A 244 -9.42 13.79 -9.58
N ASN A 245 -8.48 14.65 -9.19
CA ASN A 245 -7.11 14.30 -8.76
C ASN A 245 -7.03 13.80 -7.30
N ALA A 246 -8.16 13.50 -6.66
CA ALA A 246 -8.22 13.02 -5.28
C ALA A 246 -9.23 11.87 -5.15
N GLN A 247 -8.97 10.80 -5.90
CA GLN A 247 -9.74 9.56 -5.82
C GLN A 247 -9.45 8.81 -4.51
N PRO A 248 -10.43 8.06 -3.96
CA PRO A 248 -10.19 7.17 -2.83
C PRO A 248 -9.24 6.04 -3.18
N ASP A 249 -8.30 5.75 -2.29
CA ASP A 249 -7.35 4.66 -2.43
C ASP A 249 -7.16 3.93 -1.09
N ASN A 250 -7.44 2.63 -1.05
CA ASN A 250 -7.35 1.83 0.18
C ASN A 250 -5.90 1.50 0.57
N ASP A 251 -5.01 1.33 -0.41
CA ASP A 251 -3.59 1.04 -0.18
C ASP A 251 -2.92 2.28 0.40
N GLY A 252 -3.16 3.42 -0.23
CA GLY A 252 -2.72 4.72 0.23
C GLY A 252 -3.28 5.05 1.62
N THR A 253 -4.59 4.88 1.83
CA THR A 253 -5.19 5.14 3.15
C THR A 253 -4.59 4.23 4.23
N SER A 254 -4.31 2.97 3.91
CA SER A 254 -3.67 2.02 4.83
C SER A 254 -2.25 2.46 5.22
N MET A 255 -1.44 2.88 4.25
CA MET A 255 -0.08 3.36 4.50
C MET A 255 -0.05 4.69 5.27
N GLY A 256 -0.88 5.66 4.85
CA GLY A 256 -0.97 6.96 5.50
C GLY A 256 -1.41 6.85 6.97
N LEU A 257 -2.38 5.98 7.27
CA LEU A 257 -2.81 5.72 8.64
C LEU A 257 -1.74 5.07 9.49
N GLN A 258 -1.01 4.06 8.98
CA GLN A 258 0.08 3.44 9.72
C GLN A 258 1.21 4.45 10.04
N ALA A 259 1.54 5.33 9.10
CA ALA A 259 2.50 6.41 9.32
C ALA A 259 1.99 7.44 10.36
N LEU A 260 0.72 7.85 10.29
CA LEU A 260 0.12 8.75 11.27
C LEU A 260 0.03 8.14 12.68
N MET A 261 -0.30 6.86 12.80
CA MET A 261 -0.31 6.15 14.08
C MET A 261 1.11 6.06 14.68
N ALA A 262 2.12 5.75 13.85
CA ALA A 262 3.52 5.74 14.29
C ALA A 262 3.99 7.13 14.75
N ALA A 263 3.74 8.18 13.95
CA ALA A 263 4.04 9.55 14.31
C ALA A 263 3.36 9.97 15.63
N LYS A 264 2.08 9.62 15.82
CA LYS A 264 1.36 9.91 17.06
C LYS A 264 1.96 9.20 18.26
N ALA A 265 2.23 7.89 18.16
CA ALA A 265 2.85 7.10 19.23
C ALA A 265 4.25 7.62 19.60
N ALA A 266 4.95 8.18 18.62
CA ALA A 266 6.25 8.82 18.80
C ALA A 266 6.18 10.23 19.41
N GLY A 267 4.99 10.77 19.66
CA GLY A 267 4.78 12.09 20.25
C GLY A 267 4.88 13.25 19.25
N LEU A 268 4.61 13.03 17.97
CA LEU A 268 4.38 14.08 16.98
C LEU A 268 2.91 14.51 16.96
N SER A 269 2.65 15.73 16.49
CA SER A 269 1.31 16.32 16.45
C SER A 269 0.45 15.66 15.37
N VAL A 270 -0.37 14.70 15.79
CA VAL A 270 -1.35 14.00 14.92
C VAL A 270 -2.74 14.04 15.56
N PRO A 271 -3.72 14.73 14.95
CA PRO A 271 -5.11 14.75 15.43
C PRO A 271 -5.70 13.33 15.47
N GLN A 272 -6.30 12.94 16.60
CA GLN A 272 -6.93 11.61 16.70
C GLN A 272 -8.05 11.42 15.67
N SER A 273 -8.77 12.50 15.36
CA SER A 273 -9.83 12.50 14.35
C SER A 273 -9.34 12.14 12.94
N ALA A 274 -8.06 12.37 12.61
CA ALA A 274 -7.50 11.94 11.33
C ALA A 274 -7.41 10.40 11.25
N ILE A 275 -6.92 9.77 12.30
CA ILE A 275 -6.83 8.30 12.41
C ILE A 275 -8.24 7.69 12.41
N THR A 276 -9.15 8.20 13.24
CA THR A 276 -10.53 7.70 13.33
C THR A 276 -11.29 7.83 12.02
N ARG A 277 -11.17 8.94 11.27
CA ARG A 277 -11.83 9.09 9.96
C ARG A 277 -11.30 8.10 8.92
N GLY A 278 -9.99 7.88 8.85
CA GLY A 278 -9.43 6.94 7.88
C GLY A 278 -9.74 5.49 8.23
N ALA A 279 -9.75 5.13 9.52
CA ALA A 279 -10.21 3.82 9.96
C ALA A 279 -11.68 3.58 9.58
N ALA A 280 -12.56 4.56 9.84
CA ALA A 280 -13.96 4.49 9.44
C ALA A 280 -14.14 4.38 7.91
N PHE A 281 -13.33 5.10 7.12
CA PHE A 281 -13.29 4.92 5.67
C PHE A 281 -12.93 3.48 5.28
N LEU A 282 -11.86 2.90 5.82
CA LEU A 282 -11.48 1.52 5.52
C LEU A 282 -12.56 0.51 5.95
N VAL A 283 -13.21 0.70 7.10
CA VAL A 283 -14.37 -0.13 7.49
C VAL A 283 -15.51 -0.03 6.48
N SER A 284 -15.79 1.17 5.95
CA SER A 284 -16.83 1.37 4.92
C SER A 284 -16.45 0.84 3.53
N ALA A 285 -15.15 0.79 3.21
CA ALA A 285 -14.62 0.27 1.96
C ALA A 285 -14.49 -1.27 1.95
N GLN A 286 -14.54 -1.92 3.11
CA GLN A 286 -14.47 -3.38 3.21
C GLN A 286 -15.68 -4.02 2.51
N LYS A 287 -15.41 -4.91 1.54
CA LYS A 287 -16.47 -5.64 0.84
C LYS A 287 -17.11 -6.68 1.76
N ALA A 288 -18.34 -7.10 1.45
CA ALA A 288 -19.11 -8.02 2.30
C ALA A 288 -18.39 -9.36 2.62
N ASN A 289 -17.51 -9.82 1.73
CA ASN A 289 -16.68 -11.01 1.90
C ASN A 289 -15.40 -10.78 2.73
N GLY A 290 -15.17 -9.57 3.25
CA GLY A 290 -13.98 -9.16 4.02
C GLY A 290 -12.82 -8.56 3.21
N SER A 291 -12.87 -8.64 1.88
CA SER A 291 -11.78 -8.19 1.00
C SER A 291 -11.74 -6.69 0.75
N PHE A 292 -10.60 -6.24 0.23
CA PHE A 292 -10.34 -4.91 -0.30
C PHE A 292 -9.82 -4.99 -1.74
N GLY A 293 -10.17 -4.01 -2.56
CA GLY A 293 -9.34 -3.59 -3.70
C GLY A 293 -8.48 -2.39 -3.29
N GLY A 294 -7.60 -1.92 -4.15
CA GLY A 294 -6.73 -0.76 -3.88
C GLY A 294 -7.39 0.58 -4.22
N GLY A 295 -7.00 1.15 -5.36
CA GLY A 295 -7.51 2.41 -5.92
C GLY A 295 -8.09 2.25 -7.33
N VAL A 296 -8.15 3.34 -8.11
CA VAL A 296 -8.82 3.46 -9.44
C VAL A 296 -8.13 2.70 -10.60
N SER A 297 -7.36 1.66 -10.26
CA SER A 297 -6.77 0.70 -11.20
C SER A 297 -6.65 -0.71 -10.62
N THR A 298 -7.09 -0.92 -9.37
CA THR A 298 -6.96 -2.16 -8.60
C THR A 298 -8.21 -2.40 -7.73
N GLU A 299 -9.37 -1.89 -8.13
CA GLU A 299 -10.66 -1.95 -7.41
C GLU A 299 -11.15 -3.38 -7.14
N SER A 300 -10.70 -4.34 -7.97
CA SER A 300 -10.96 -5.76 -7.81
C SER A 300 -10.37 -6.30 -6.49
N PRO A 301 -11.07 -7.22 -5.79
CA PRO A 301 -10.57 -7.84 -4.57
C PRO A 301 -9.19 -8.46 -4.75
N ASN A 302 -8.20 -8.01 -3.97
CA ASN A 302 -6.83 -8.51 -4.05
C ASN A 302 -6.18 -8.65 -2.66
N SER A 303 -5.13 -9.47 -2.58
CA SER A 303 -4.46 -9.83 -1.33
C SER A 303 -3.47 -8.79 -0.83
N ASN A 304 -2.91 -7.96 -1.71
CA ASN A 304 -2.05 -6.84 -1.32
C ASN A 304 -2.85 -5.83 -0.48
N SER A 305 -3.93 -5.29 -1.05
CA SER A 305 -4.80 -4.31 -0.40
C SER A 305 -5.50 -4.88 0.82
N THR A 306 -5.95 -6.14 0.76
CA THR A 306 -6.57 -6.80 1.91
C THR A 306 -5.54 -7.02 3.04
N GLY A 307 -4.27 -7.27 2.73
CA GLY A 307 -3.17 -7.40 3.69
C GLY A 307 -2.86 -6.09 4.43
N LEU A 308 -2.67 -5.00 3.67
CA LEU A 308 -2.40 -3.66 4.22
C LEU A 308 -3.57 -3.11 5.05
N ALA A 309 -4.80 -3.26 4.55
CA ALA A 309 -5.99 -2.83 5.26
C ALA A 309 -6.21 -3.63 6.55
N ALA A 310 -5.99 -4.96 6.54
CA ALA A 310 -6.12 -5.80 7.73
C ALA A 310 -5.19 -5.36 8.87
N ALA A 311 -3.91 -5.12 8.58
CA ALA A 311 -2.95 -4.65 9.59
C ALA A 311 -3.25 -3.22 10.07
N THR A 312 -3.70 -2.34 9.17
CA THR A 312 -4.09 -0.96 9.53
C THR A 312 -5.32 -0.95 10.45
N LEU A 313 -6.36 -1.72 10.11
CA LEU A 313 -7.58 -1.85 10.92
C LEU A 313 -7.25 -2.46 12.28
N GLN A 314 -6.39 -3.49 12.34
CA GLN A 314 -5.90 -4.07 13.59
C GLN A 314 -5.19 -3.03 14.47
N ALA A 315 -4.34 -2.19 13.90
CA ALA A 315 -3.65 -1.11 14.63
C ALA A 315 -4.60 0.00 15.09
N ALA A 316 -5.64 0.29 14.31
CA ALA A 316 -6.67 1.28 14.65
C ALA A 316 -7.70 0.78 15.69
N GLY A 317 -7.67 -0.51 16.07
CA GLY A 317 -8.63 -1.13 16.99
C GLY A 317 -9.90 -1.69 16.32
N GLU A 318 -9.97 -1.70 15.00
CA GLU A 318 -11.08 -2.23 14.19
C GLU A 318 -10.98 -3.77 14.03
N ILE A 319 -10.90 -4.45 15.18
CA ILE A 319 -10.56 -5.88 15.29
C ILE A 319 -11.46 -6.79 14.45
N HIS A 320 -12.77 -6.51 14.41
CA HIS A 320 -13.72 -7.33 13.63
C HIS A 320 -13.54 -7.17 12.11
N ALA A 321 -13.21 -5.97 11.62
CA ALA A 321 -12.94 -5.74 10.21
C ALA A 321 -11.61 -6.39 9.79
N ALA A 322 -10.57 -6.26 10.62
CA ALA A 322 -9.29 -6.96 10.44
C ALA A 322 -9.46 -8.50 10.42
N ALA A 323 -10.33 -9.04 11.29
CA ALA A 323 -10.63 -10.47 11.31
C ALA A 323 -11.34 -10.96 10.04
N LYS A 324 -12.29 -10.19 9.48
CA LYS A 324 -12.93 -10.49 8.18
C LYS A 324 -11.92 -10.50 7.03
N ALA A 325 -10.99 -9.54 6.99
CA ALA A 325 -9.93 -9.48 5.99
C ALA A 325 -8.99 -10.69 6.09
N GLY A 326 -8.60 -11.07 7.31
CA GLY A 326 -7.84 -12.31 7.56
C GLY A 326 -8.58 -13.58 7.14
N ALA A 327 -9.91 -13.64 7.34
CA ALA A 327 -10.73 -14.75 6.88
C ALA A 327 -10.74 -14.86 5.35
N TRP A 328 -10.95 -13.73 4.63
CA TRP A 328 -10.85 -13.71 3.17
C TRP A 328 -9.48 -14.18 2.67
N MET A 329 -8.40 -13.78 3.36
CA MET A 329 -7.04 -14.13 2.98
C MET A 329 -6.80 -15.65 2.96
N THR A 330 -7.45 -16.41 3.85
CA THR A 330 -7.38 -17.90 3.81
C THR A 330 -7.94 -18.50 2.52
N THR A 331 -8.83 -17.78 1.82
CA THR A 331 -9.41 -18.24 0.54
C THR A 331 -8.45 -18.12 -0.65
N VAL A 332 -7.37 -17.33 -0.52
CA VAL A 332 -6.34 -17.13 -1.56
C VAL A 332 -4.96 -17.66 -1.18
N GLN A 333 -4.79 -18.24 0.01
CA GLN A 333 -3.55 -18.92 0.41
C GLN A 333 -3.53 -20.40 0.00
N ALA A 334 -2.39 -20.86 -0.51
CA ALA A 334 -2.08 -22.25 -0.80
C ALA A 334 -1.88 -23.06 0.50
N MET A 335 -2.98 -23.60 1.05
CA MET A 335 -2.96 -24.44 2.25
C MET A 335 -3.74 -25.74 2.03
N GLU A 336 -3.36 -26.79 2.77
CA GLU A 336 -4.17 -28.00 2.88
C GLU A 336 -5.52 -27.74 3.60
N PRO A 337 -6.57 -28.51 3.30
CA PRO A 337 -6.62 -29.61 2.33
C PRO A 337 -6.79 -29.14 0.88
N ARG A 338 -6.99 -27.84 0.62
CA ARG A 338 -7.41 -27.30 -0.69
C ARG A 338 -6.43 -27.55 -1.83
N ILE A 339 -5.13 -27.60 -1.53
CA ILE A 339 -4.07 -27.85 -2.53
C ILE A 339 -3.70 -29.33 -2.69
N LYS A 340 -4.25 -30.23 -1.86
CA LYS A 340 -3.84 -31.65 -1.84
C LYS A 340 -4.17 -32.34 -3.16
N GLY A 341 -3.15 -32.96 -3.77
CA GLY A 341 -3.27 -33.62 -5.07
C GLY A 341 -3.34 -32.66 -6.27
N THR A 342 -3.13 -31.36 -6.06
CA THR A 342 -3.03 -30.35 -7.13
C THR A 342 -1.58 -29.96 -7.39
N PRO A 343 -1.22 -29.41 -8.57
CA PRO A 343 0.14 -28.91 -8.80
C PRO A 343 0.55 -27.76 -7.87
N LEU A 344 -0.41 -27.02 -7.28
CA LEU A 344 -0.16 -25.97 -6.28
C LEU A 344 0.39 -26.51 -4.95
N ALA A 345 0.36 -27.83 -4.72
CA ALA A 345 0.93 -28.45 -3.53
C ALA A 345 2.44 -28.17 -3.35
N ALA A 346 3.17 -27.93 -4.44
CA ALA A 346 4.60 -27.60 -4.41
C ALA A 346 4.88 -26.21 -3.79
N ASP A 347 3.90 -25.31 -3.81
CA ASP A 347 4.00 -23.91 -3.37
C ASP A 347 3.17 -23.67 -2.08
N ALA A 348 3.09 -24.67 -1.21
CA ALA A 348 2.38 -24.57 0.06
C ALA A 348 2.86 -23.36 0.90
N GLY A 349 1.90 -22.54 1.33
CA GLY A 349 2.10 -21.29 2.06
C GLY A 349 1.99 -20.04 1.20
N ALA A 350 2.22 -20.11 -0.12
CA ALA A 350 2.12 -18.97 -1.03
C ALA A 350 0.73 -18.33 -1.02
N ILE A 351 0.63 -17.02 -1.27
CA ILE A 351 -0.65 -16.30 -1.33
C ILE A 351 -0.85 -15.73 -2.73
N ALA A 352 -1.97 -16.08 -3.36
CA ALA A 352 -2.35 -15.59 -4.67
C ALA A 352 -2.72 -14.11 -4.61
N TYR A 353 -2.57 -13.38 -5.73
CA TYR A 353 -3.06 -12.01 -5.84
C TYR A 353 -4.58 -11.93 -5.63
N ASP A 354 -5.33 -12.85 -6.22
CA ASP A 354 -6.80 -12.91 -6.14
C ASP A 354 -7.33 -14.36 -6.28
N GLN A 355 -8.66 -14.52 -6.22
CA GLN A 355 -9.30 -15.84 -6.36
C GLN A 355 -9.14 -16.47 -7.75
N PRO A 356 -9.25 -15.74 -8.88
CA PRO A 356 -8.91 -16.27 -10.21
C PRO A 356 -7.49 -16.83 -10.30
N THR A 357 -6.49 -16.10 -9.80
CA THR A 357 -5.09 -16.53 -9.75
C THR A 357 -4.92 -17.80 -8.93
N PHE A 358 -5.59 -17.88 -7.77
CA PHE A 358 -5.60 -19.10 -6.95
C PHE A 358 -6.23 -20.29 -7.69
N ALA A 359 -7.40 -20.09 -8.32
CA ALA A 359 -8.14 -21.13 -9.02
C ALA A 359 -7.44 -21.61 -10.30
N ALA A 360 -6.67 -20.76 -10.97
CA ALA A 360 -5.79 -21.13 -12.06
C ALA A 360 -4.63 -22.00 -11.56
N ALA A 361 -3.95 -21.58 -10.49
CA ALA A 361 -2.80 -22.31 -9.96
C ALA A 361 -3.18 -23.68 -9.36
N LEU A 362 -4.41 -23.89 -8.87
CA LEU A 362 -4.91 -25.24 -8.54
C LEU A 362 -4.92 -26.21 -9.74
N LYS A 363 -4.88 -25.70 -10.99
CA LYS A 363 -4.88 -26.52 -12.21
C LYS A 363 -3.48 -26.66 -12.82
N SER A 364 -2.67 -25.60 -12.76
CA SER A 364 -1.39 -25.49 -13.47
C SER A 364 -0.15 -25.35 -12.58
N GLY A 365 -0.32 -25.13 -11.28
CA GLY A 365 0.73 -24.64 -10.38
C GLY A 365 1.00 -23.15 -10.60
N ILE A 366 1.98 -22.60 -9.88
CA ILE A 366 2.38 -21.19 -10.02
C ILE A 366 3.13 -20.96 -11.34
N GLY A 367 4.11 -21.81 -11.68
CA GLY A 367 4.84 -21.76 -12.95
C GLY A 367 5.44 -20.39 -13.25
N SER A 368 5.23 -19.89 -14.48
CA SER A 368 5.71 -18.57 -14.93
C SER A 368 5.11 -17.38 -14.16
N MET A 369 4.01 -17.58 -13.41
CA MET A 369 3.38 -16.52 -12.61
C MET A 369 4.09 -16.27 -11.26
N VAL A 370 5.23 -16.92 -11.00
CA VAL A 370 5.94 -16.82 -9.70
C VAL A 370 6.21 -15.39 -9.26
N GLY A 371 6.54 -14.47 -10.18
CA GLY A 371 6.73 -13.05 -9.87
C GLY A 371 5.48 -12.36 -9.31
N VAL A 372 4.27 -12.78 -9.70
CA VAL A 372 3.00 -12.24 -9.14
C VAL A 372 2.82 -12.71 -7.70
N TRP A 373 3.07 -14.00 -7.43
CA TRP A 373 2.95 -14.56 -6.08
C TRP A 373 4.06 -14.06 -5.14
N GLN A 374 5.26 -13.83 -5.67
CA GLN A 374 6.38 -13.22 -4.96
C GLN A 374 6.07 -11.78 -4.54
N ARG A 375 5.32 -11.02 -5.36
CA ARG A 375 4.85 -9.65 -5.02
C ARG A 375 3.61 -9.63 -4.12
N ALA A 376 2.72 -10.60 -4.25
CA ALA A 376 1.49 -10.68 -3.45
C ALA A 376 1.76 -11.14 -2.00
N THR A 377 2.49 -12.25 -1.83
CA THR A 377 2.69 -12.90 -0.53
C THR A 377 3.28 -11.97 0.56
N PRO A 378 4.29 -11.11 0.29
CA PRO A 378 4.87 -10.24 1.30
C PRO A 378 3.90 -9.18 1.87
N GLN A 379 2.95 -8.69 1.07
CA GLN A 379 1.95 -7.72 1.53
C GLN A 379 0.76 -8.43 2.17
N ALA A 380 0.34 -9.56 1.58
CA ALA A 380 -0.80 -10.35 2.05
C ALA A 380 -0.60 -10.97 3.44
N ILE A 381 0.63 -11.35 3.79
CA ILE A 381 0.97 -11.99 5.08
C ILE A 381 0.55 -11.16 6.30
N PHE A 382 0.45 -9.84 6.15
CA PHE A 382 0.10 -8.90 7.22
C PHE A 382 -1.32 -9.14 7.78
N ALA A 383 -2.24 -9.68 6.97
CA ALA A 383 -3.57 -10.12 7.44
C ALA A 383 -3.52 -11.31 8.41
N PHE A 384 -2.47 -12.13 8.33
CA PHE A 384 -2.26 -13.30 9.20
C PHE A 384 -1.37 -12.98 10.41
N ALA A 385 -0.24 -12.31 10.17
CA ALA A 385 0.72 -11.95 11.20
C ALA A 385 0.16 -10.92 12.18
N ARG A 386 -0.69 -10.00 11.72
CA ARG A 386 -1.30 -8.91 12.51
C ARG A 386 -0.28 -8.01 13.22
N VAL A 387 0.93 -7.91 12.67
CA VAL A 387 1.97 -6.96 13.07
C VAL A 387 1.92 -5.76 12.12
N PRO A 388 1.33 -4.61 12.50
CA PRO A 388 1.35 -3.40 11.69
C PRO A 388 2.77 -2.83 11.56
N PHE A 389 3.00 -1.96 10.57
CA PHE A 389 4.34 -1.43 10.27
C PHE A 389 4.96 -0.67 11.46
N ILE A 390 4.13 0.00 12.28
CA ILE A 390 4.54 0.63 13.55
C ILE A 390 5.21 -0.36 14.52
N ASP A 391 4.79 -1.62 14.54
CA ASP A 391 5.33 -2.64 15.46
C ASP A 391 6.60 -3.29 14.90
N LEU A 392 6.93 -3.11 13.62
CA LEU A 392 8.17 -3.61 13.02
C LEU A 392 9.41 -2.85 13.50
N VAL A 393 9.28 -1.61 13.98
CA VAL A 393 10.37 -0.84 14.59
C VAL A 393 10.44 -1.01 16.12
N SER A 394 9.38 -1.53 16.73
CA SER A 394 9.33 -1.80 18.16
C SER A 394 10.22 -2.99 18.52
N THR A 395 11.23 -2.76 19.37
CA THR A 395 12.04 -3.83 19.99
C THR A 395 11.31 -4.55 21.13
N VAL A 396 10.05 -4.20 21.38
CA VAL A 396 9.13 -4.91 22.26
C VAL A 396 8.98 -6.33 21.70
N SER A 397 9.69 -7.28 22.31
CA SER A 397 9.51 -8.70 21.99
C SER A 397 8.01 -9.02 22.14
N PRO A 398 7.38 -9.72 21.19
CA PRO A 398 5.96 -10.04 21.28
C PRO A 398 5.72 -10.70 22.62
N THR A 399 4.93 -10.04 23.48
CA THR A 399 4.74 -10.46 24.86
C THR A 399 4.26 -11.90 24.81
N LYS A 400 5.10 -12.84 25.27
CA LYS A 400 4.75 -14.27 25.31
C LYS A 400 3.35 -14.33 25.91
N PRO A 401 2.35 -14.92 25.23
CA PRO A 401 0.97 -14.86 25.70
C PRO A 401 0.95 -15.34 27.13
N THR A 402 0.59 -14.43 28.05
CA THR A 402 0.46 -14.74 29.47
C THR A 402 -0.43 -15.97 29.53
N PRO A 403 0.02 -17.09 30.11
CA PRO A 403 -0.79 -18.30 30.13
C PRO A 403 -2.11 -17.94 30.77
N THR A 404 -3.21 -18.13 30.02
CA THR A 404 -4.57 -17.97 30.53
C THR A 404 -4.61 -18.67 31.87
N PRO A 405 -4.96 -17.99 32.98
CA PRO A 405 -4.87 -18.60 34.29
C PRO A 405 -5.71 -19.86 34.28
N THR A 406 -5.05 -21.01 34.44
CA THR A 406 -5.72 -22.30 34.57
C THR A 406 -6.78 -22.14 35.64
N PRO A 407 -8.07 -22.38 35.35
CA PRO A 407 -9.12 -22.15 36.33
C PRO A 407 -8.82 -23.00 37.56
N THR A 408 -8.53 -22.33 38.68
CA THR A 408 -8.30 -22.97 39.97
C THR A 408 -9.48 -23.91 40.22
N PRO A 409 -9.27 -25.21 40.49
CA PRO A 409 -10.35 -26.16 40.60
C PRO A 409 -11.24 -25.78 41.78
N THR A 410 -12.41 -25.21 41.48
CA THR A 410 -13.40 -24.82 42.48
C THR A 410 -13.75 -26.05 43.30
N LYS A 411 -13.54 -25.97 44.62
CA LYS A 411 -13.86 -27.04 45.58
C LYS A 411 -15.27 -27.57 45.30
N ARG A 412 -15.39 -28.88 45.00
CA ARG A 412 -16.69 -29.51 44.77
C ARG A 412 -17.57 -29.32 46.01
N SER A 413 -18.73 -28.69 45.82
CA SER A 413 -19.81 -28.72 46.81
C SER A 413 -20.33 -30.16 46.97
N PRO A 414 -20.98 -30.52 48.09
CA PRO A 414 -21.28 -31.92 48.41
C PRO A 414 -22.19 -32.63 47.40
N LYS A 415 -21.91 -33.92 47.23
CA LYS A 415 -22.63 -34.90 46.42
C LYS A 415 -24.12 -34.99 46.81
N PRO A 416 -25.07 -34.75 45.88
CA PRO A 416 -26.48 -35.07 46.10
C PRO A 416 -26.69 -36.59 46.20
N THR A 417 -27.58 -36.99 47.11
CA THR A 417 -28.04 -38.37 47.32
C THR A 417 -28.70 -38.95 46.07
N PRO A 418 -28.46 -40.22 45.69
CA PRO A 418 -29.10 -40.82 44.53
C PRO A 418 -30.58 -41.12 44.81
N SER A 419 -31.48 -40.54 44.01
CA SER A 419 -32.86 -41.02 43.95
C SER A 419 -32.97 -42.11 42.89
N HIS A 420 -33.47 -43.28 43.28
CA HIS A 420 -33.91 -44.31 42.35
C HIS A 420 -35.13 -43.81 41.55
N THR A 421 -35.31 -44.25 40.29
CA THR A 421 -36.61 -44.67 39.71
C THR A 421 -36.47 -45.13 38.23
N THR A 422 -36.82 -46.40 38.03
CA THR A 422 -37.29 -47.13 36.82
C THR A 422 -36.71 -46.90 35.40
N THR A 423 -36.14 -47.98 34.87
CA THR A 423 -35.89 -48.29 33.46
C THR A 423 -37.16 -48.44 32.61
N PRO A 424 -37.27 -47.80 31.42
CA PRO A 424 -38.20 -48.18 30.37
C PRO A 424 -37.63 -49.26 29.41
N LYS A 425 -38.54 -50.14 28.96
CA LYS A 425 -38.31 -51.30 28.08
C LYS A 425 -37.98 -50.90 26.63
N PRO A 426 -37.13 -51.64 25.88
CA PRO A 426 -36.82 -51.32 24.49
C PRO A 426 -37.95 -51.70 23.52
N THR A 427 -38.12 -50.89 22.47
CA THR A 427 -39.04 -51.17 21.35
C THR A 427 -38.38 -50.87 20.01
N LEU A 428 -38.29 -51.90 19.17
CA LEU A 428 -38.09 -51.92 17.71
C LEU A 428 -39.34 -52.61 17.11
N PRO A 429 -39.60 -52.60 15.78
CA PRO A 429 -38.92 -51.90 14.68
C PRO A 429 -39.90 -51.11 13.76
N ALA A 430 -39.37 -50.41 12.74
CA ALA A 430 -40.05 -50.27 11.43
C ALA A 430 -39.07 -49.85 10.32
N SER A 431 -39.11 -50.56 9.19
CA SER A 431 -38.55 -50.20 7.88
C SER A 431 -39.69 -50.41 6.87
N PRO A 432 -39.97 -49.46 5.96
CA PRO A 432 -39.41 -49.49 4.60
C PRO A 432 -39.15 -48.05 4.07
N ALA A 433 -38.78 -47.76 2.82
CA ALA A 433 -38.70 -48.55 1.58
C ALA A 433 -37.55 -48.07 0.68
N ALA A 434 -37.10 -48.92 -0.24
CA ALA A 434 -36.16 -48.53 -1.30
C ALA A 434 -36.92 -47.94 -2.51
N THR A 435 -36.42 -46.84 -3.07
CA THR A 435 -36.84 -46.34 -4.39
C THR A 435 -35.70 -46.53 -5.38
N ALA A 436 -35.89 -47.45 -6.33
CA ALA A 436 -34.95 -47.66 -7.42
C ALA A 436 -35.16 -46.59 -8.51
N VAL A 437 -34.08 -45.95 -8.96
CA VAL A 437 -34.06 -45.17 -10.21
C VAL A 437 -33.18 -45.88 -11.22
N ARG A 438 -33.75 -46.12 -12.39
CA ARG A 438 -33.20 -46.89 -13.51
C ARG A 438 -32.24 -46.02 -14.35
N PRO A 439 -31.12 -46.56 -14.85
CA PRO A 439 -30.22 -45.82 -15.74
C PRO A 439 -30.75 -45.77 -17.18
N THR A 440 -30.47 -44.69 -17.89
CA THR A 440 -30.62 -44.58 -19.34
C THR A 440 -29.24 -44.47 -19.98
N ALA A 441 -29.01 -45.21 -21.06
CA ALA A 441 -27.70 -45.40 -21.67
C ALA A 441 -27.28 -44.27 -22.62
N ALA A 442 -25.99 -44.32 -22.95
CA ALA A 442 -25.24 -43.46 -23.85
C ALA A 442 -25.88 -43.18 -25.22
N SER A 443 -25.42 -42.08 -25.84
CA SER A 443 -25.21 -42.04 -27.28
C SER A 443 -23.87 -41.36 -27.59
N SER A 444 -23.06 -41.98 -28.44
CA SER A 444 -21.72 -41.52 -28.82
C SER A 444 -21.79 -40.69 -30.11
N ALA A 445 -20.94 -39.68 -30.23
CA ALA A 445 -20.59 -39.08 -31.52
C ALA A 445 -19.08 -38.76 -31.55
N THR A 446 -18.43 -39.18 -32.63
CA THR A 446 -16.98 -39.09 -32.84
C THR A 446 -16.69 -38.11 -33.98
N SER A 447 -15.43 -37.66 -34.10
CA SER A 447 -14.85 -36.98 -35.28
C SER A 447 -15.14 -35.47 -35.41
N ALA A 448 -14.24 -34.61 -35.91
CA ALA A 448 -12.84 -34.82 -36.34
C ALA A 448 -12.00 -33.51 -36.36
N ALA A 449 -10.67 -33.70 -36.28
CA ALA A 449 -9.56 -33.06 -36.99
C ALA A 449 -9.49 -31.52 -37.30
N GLY A 450 -8.25 -31.01 -37.21
CA GLY A 450 -7.79 -29.73 -37.79
C GLY A 450 -7.82 -28.57 -36.79
N VAL A 451 -6.83 -27.67 -36.72
CA VAL A 451 -5.70 -27.37 -37.63
C VAL A 451 -4.45 -26.99 -36.82
N VAL A 452 -3.26 -27.34 -37.33
CA VAL A 452 -1.97 -26.87 -36.81
C VAL A 452 -1.40 -25.80 -37.75
N VAL A 453 -1.27 -24.57 -37.24
CA VAL A 453 -0.45 -23.47 -37.75
C VAL A 453 0.05 -22.74 -36.49
N GLY A 454 1.32 -22.40 -36.28
CA GLY A 454 2.40 -22.18 -37.23
C GLY A 454 2.82 -20.71 -37.15
N GLY A 455 3.65 -20.35 -36.16
CA GLY A 455 3.98 -18.95 -35.86
C GLY A 455 5.27 -18.82 -35.07
N SER A 456 6.39 -18.68 -35.78
CA SER A 456 7.71 -18.40 -35.20
C SER A 456 7.99 -16.89 -35.22
N GLY A 457 8.76 -16.41 -34.25
CA GLY A 457 9.15 -15.01 -34.08
C GLY A 457 8.89 -14.52 -32.65
N GLY A 458 9.78 -13.76 -32.02
CA GLY A 458 11.08 -13.26 -32.46
C GLY A 458 11.58 -12.34 -31.36
N GLY A 459 12.70 -12.69 -30.71
CA GLY A 459 13.16 -11.99 -29.52
C GLY A 459 13.73 -10.61 -29.85
N GLY A 460 13.01 -9.55 -29.47
CA GLY A 460 13.52 -8.18 -29.43
C GLY A 460 13.74 -7.73 -27.99
N ALA A 461 15.01 -7.67 -27.56
CA ALA A 461 15.35 -7.13 -26.25
C ALA A 461 15.34 -5.59 -26.29
N ALA A 462 14.48 -4.98 -25.48
CA ALA A 462 14.47 -3.53 -25.26
C ALA A 462 15.25 -3.19 -23.98
N ALA A 463 16.19 -2.24 -24.07
CA ALA A 463 16.99 -1.79 -22.93
C ALA A 463 16.11 -1.02 -21.93
N GLY A 464 16.22 -1.38 -20.65
CA GLY A 464 15.39 -0.82 -19.59
C GLY A 464 15.90 0.53 -19.06
N LEU A 465 15.05 1.55 -19.11
CA LEU A 465 15.10 2.65 -18.16
C LEU A 465 14.50 2.17 -16.83
N ALA A 466 15.36 1.74 -15.90
CA ALA A 466 14.95 1.35 -14.56
C ALA A 466 14.67 2.61 -13.72
N GLY A 467 13.39 2.87 -13.40
CA GLY A 467 13.04 4.13 -12.71
C GLY A 467 11.56 4.32 -12.37
N SER A 468 10.80 3.25 -12.12
CA SER A 468 9.48 3.29 -11.45
C SER A 468 8.98 1.86 -11.21
N ASN A 469 9.40 1.23 -10.11
CA ASN A 469 8.79 -0.03 -9.69
C ASN A 469 7.37 0.24 -9.20
N LEU A 470 6.39 -0.17 -10.02
CA LEU A 470 4.95 -0.14 -9.73
C LEU A 470 4.64 -0.72 -8.34
N ILE A 471 4.43 0.15 -7.35
CA ILE A 471 3.70 -0.19 -6.11
C ILE A 471 2.20 -0.10 -6.40
N ALA A 472 1.77 -0.91 -7.37
CA ALA A 472 0.40 -1.24 -7.72
C ALA A 472 0.47 -2.46 -8.64
N GLY A 473 -0.05 -3.61 -8.19
CA GLY A 473 0.07 -4.88 -8.91
C GLY A 473 -0.85 -4.95 -10.13
N ALA A 474 -0.55 -4.19 -11.19
CA ALA A 474 -1.20 -4.35 -12.47
C ALA A 474 -0.64 -5.59 -13.20
N ALA A 475 -1.35 -6.72 -13.09
CA ALA A 475 -1.13 -7.85 -13.99
C ALA A 475 -1.56 -7.47 -15.42
N PRO A 476 -0.86 -7.93 -16.47
CA PRO A 476 -1.24 -7.61 -17.85
C PRO A 476 -2.57 -8.30 -18.20
N GLN A 477 -3.58 -7.51 -18.54
CA GLN A 477 -4.80 -8.04 -19.16
C GLN A 477 -4.48 -8.42 -20.61
N GLY A 478 -4.68 -9.69 -20.95
CA GLY A 478 -4.59 -10.15 -22.34
C GLY A 478 -5.75 -9.59 -23.16
N ALA A 479 -5.45 -9.00 -24.31
CA ALA A 479 -6.46 -8.47 -25.21
C ALA A 479 -7.30 -9.61 -25.83
N THR A 480 -8.61 -9.58 -25.63
CA THR A 480 -9.59 -10.30 -26.47
C THR A 480 -10.36 -9.27 -27.27
N GLY A 481 -10.20 -9.30 -28.60
CA GLY A 481 -10.79 -8.31 -29.50
C GLY A 481 -12.31 -8.43 -29.62
N ASP A 482 -12.95 -7.30 -29.92
CA ASP A 482 -14.38 -7.21 -30.20
C ASP A 482 -14.77 -7.99 -31.46
N ALA A 483 -15.85 -8.78 -31.34
CA ALA A 483 -16.64 -9.25 -32.46
C ALA A 483 -18.12 -9.05 -32.11
N ALA A 484 -18.71 -7.96 -32.61
CA ALA A 484 -20.13 -7.69 -32.45
C ALA A 484 -20.98 -8.61 -33.34
N PRO A 485 -22.16 -9.03 -32.86
CA PRO A 485 -23.27 -9.37 -33.74
C PRO A 485 -24.44 -8.38 -33.57
N THR A 486 -24.88 -7.83 -34.69
CA THR A 486 -26.16 -7.12 -34.82
C THR A 486 -27.35 -8.03 -34.49
N ALA A 487 -28.28 -7.55 -33.64
CA ALA A 487 -29.64 -8.07 -33.60
C ALA A 487 -30.67 -6.99 -33.21
N THR A 488 -31.51 -6.68 -34.21
CA THR A 488 -32.86 -6.09 -34.19
C THR A 488 -33.59 -5.89 -32.86
N ALA A 489 -34.26 -4.74 -32.76
CA ALA A 489 -35.22 -4.40 -31.71
C ALA A 489 -36.51 -5.25 -31.74
N SER A 490 -37.16 -5.35 -30.58
CA SER A 490 -38.60 -5.54 -30.46
C SER A 490 -39.10 -4.78 -29.23
N ALA A 491 -40.17 -4.02 -29.41
CA ALA A 491 -40.71 -3.14 -28.40
C ALA A 491 -41.83 -3.83 -27.61
N THR A 492 -41.97 -3.50 -26.32
CA THR A 492 -43.25 -3.58 -25.63
C THR A 492 -43.43 -2.39 -24.71
N THR A 493 -44.63 -1.82 -24.72
CA THR A 493 -45.01 -0.56 -24.09
C THR A 493 -45.48 -0.72 -22.65
N SER A 494 -45.28 0.32 -21.84
CA SER A 494 -46.25 0.80 -20.82
C SER A 494 -45.91 2.23 -20.41
N ALA A 495 -46.93 3.04 -20.11
CA ALA A 495 -46.84 4.50 -20.17
C ALA A 495 -47.40 5.25 -18.94
N SER A 496 -46.82 6.42 -18.66
CA SER A 496 -47.43 7.63 -18.07
C SER A 496 -46.46 8.81 -18.34
N VAL A 497 -46.76 9.93 -19.04
CA VAL A 497 -47.90 10.89 -18.99
C VAL A 497 -47.86 11.66 -17.67
N ILE A 498 -47.69 13.00 -17.56
CA ILE A 498 -47.57 14.20 -18.44
C ILE A 498 -47.10 15.40 -17.55
N PRO A 499 -46.70 16.63 -17.98
CA PRO A 499 -46.07 17.13 -19.22
C PRO A 499 -44.80 18.02 -18.97
N PRO A 500 -44.10 18.49 -20.02
CA PRO A 500 -43.21 19.67 -19.96
C PRO A 500 -43.90 20.96 -20.47
N ALA A 501 -43.40 22.13 -20.04
CA ALA A 501 -43.78 23.43 -20.61
C ALA A 501 -42.79 23.89 -21.70
N SER A 502 -43.30 24.57 -22.73
CA SER A 502 -42.54 25.02 -23.92
C SER A 502 -42.89 26.47 -24.32
N SER A 503 -42.18 27.00 -25.33
CA SER A 503 -42.25 28.33 -25.99
C SER A 503 -41.05 29.26 -25.67
N THR A 504 -40.05 29.46 -26.56
CA THR A 504 -39.97 30.31 -27.79
C THR A 504 -39.95 31.83 -27.52
N SER A 505 -39.20 32.71 -28.21
CA SER A 505 -38.12 32.57 -29.21
C SER A 505 -37.51 33.95 -29.61
N THR A 506 -36.29 33.92 -30.18
CA THR A 506 -35.76 34.85 -31.22
C THR A 506 -35.37 36.32 -30.88
N PRO A 507 -34.50 36.99 -31.68
CA PRO A 507 -33.49 37.92 -31.16
C PRO A 507 -33.54 39.35 -31.75
N ARG A 508 -32.58 40.21 -31.35
CA ARG A 508 -32.19 41.39 -32.14
C ARG A 508 -30.68 41.70 -31.99
N ALA A 509 -30.02 41.95 -33.11
CA ALA A 509 -28.66 42.50 -33.18
C ALA A 509 -28.69 43.80 -34.00
N THR A 510 -27.87 44.80 -33.63
CA THR A 510 -27.34 45.90 -34.47
C THR A 510 -26.52 46.85 -33.59
N GLY A 511 -25.37 47.36 -34.06
CA GLY A 511 -24.72 48.53 -33.45
C GLY A 511 -23.18 48.48 -33.45
N GLN A 512 -22.57 48.84 -34.58
CA GLN A 512 -21.12 48.96 -34.77
C GLN A 512 -20.75 50.45 -34.92
N ALA A 513 -19.63 50.88 -34.33
CA ALA A 513 -18.94 52.13 -34.68
C ALA A 513 -17.46 52.09 -34.24
N ASP A 514 -16.56 52.49 -35.15
CA ASP A 514 -15.10 52.60 -34.97
C ASP A 514 -14.72 53.84 -34.12
N VAL A 515 -13.46 54.19 -33.79
CA VAL A 515 -12.31 54.53 -34.66
C VAL A 515 -10.97 54.44 -33.90
N ALA A 516 -9.91 54.05 -34.63
CA ALA A 516 -8.43 54.18 -34.49
C ALA A 516 -7.82 55.05 -33.34
N ALA A 517 -6.53 55.00 -32.97
CA ALA A 517 -5.30 54.34 -33.45
C ALA A 517 -4.31 54.24 -32.25
N LEU A 518 -3.06 53.74 -32.27
CA LEU A 518 -2.10 53.14 -33.23
C LEU A 518 -1.38 52.00 -32.42
N GLY A 519 -0.21 51.41 -32.69
CA GLY A 519 0.77 51.41 -33.78
C GLY A 519 1.83 50.32 -33.50
N SER A 520 1.98 49.35 -34.42
CA SER A 520 3.04 48.33 -34.42
C SER A 520 4.32 48.87 -35.11
N PRO A 521 5.49 48.20 -35.00
CA PRO A 521 5.82 47.02 -35.83
C PRO A 521 6.22 45.78 -34.98
N SER A 522 5.70 44.57 -35.24
CA SER A 522 6.22 43.51 -36.15
C SER A 522 7.63 42.98 -35.80
N SER A 523 7.93 41.68 -35.81
CA SER A 523 7.34 40.56 -36.58
C SER A 523 7.16 39.30 -35.68
N ALA A 524 6.15 38.44 -35.79
CA ALA A 524 5.48 37.84 -36.95
C ALA A 524 6.29 36.77 -37.69
N HIS A 525 6.10 35.50 -37.32
CA HIS A 525 5.52 34.49 -38.22
C HIS A 525 4.97 33.31 -37.39
N GLY A 526 3.96 32.61 -37.93
CA GLY A 526 3.28 31.50 -37.29
C GLY A 526 2.64 30.57 -38.31
N GLY A 527 1.99 29.51 -37.83
CA GLY A 527 1.48 28.39 -38.63
C GLY A 527 2.53 27.28 -38.79
N THR A 528 2.17 26.00 -38.86
CA THR A 528 0.85 25.33 -38.72
C THR A 528 1.07 23.90 -38.21
N ASN A 529 -0.01 23.18 -37.90
CA ASN A 529 0.02 21.77 -37.52
C ASN A 529 0.75 20.90 -38.57
N GLU A 530 1.54 19.91 -38.13
CA GLU A 530 1.40 18.47 -38.44
C GLU A 530 2.58 17.65 -37.87
N TRP A 531 2.33 16.38 -37.55
CA TRP A 531 3.39 15.41 -37.20
C TRP A 531 4.06 14.90 -38.48
N PRO A 532 5.35 14.50 -38.43
CA PRO A 532 5.57 13.05 -38.45
C PRO A 532 6.75 12.56 -37.58
N LEU A 533 6.72 11.26 -37.27
CA LEU A 533 7.91 10.51 -36.85
C LEU A 533 8.97 10.53 -37.97
N THR A 534 10.25 10.60 -37.60
CA THR A 534 11.30 9.73 -38.19
C THR A 534 12.43 9.57 -37.18
N ILE A 535 12.76 8.31 -36.87
CA ILE A 535 13.92 7.93 -36.05
C ILE A 535 15.12 7.78 -36.98
N ALA A 536 16.25 8.43 -36.65
CA ALA A 536 17.54 8.18 -37.29
C ALA A 536 18.45 7.41 -36.33
N ILE A 537 18.63 6.11 -36.59
CA ILE A 537 19.62 5.25 -35.91
C ILE A 537 20.96 5.40 -36.64
N VAL A 538 22.03 5.70 -35.91
CA VAL A 538 23.42 5.54 -36.39
C VAL A 538 24.09 4.44 -35.57
N ILE A 539 24.26 3.27 -36.19
CA ILE A 539 25.06 2.16 -35.63
C ILE A 539 26.50 2.36 -36.08
N GLY A 540 27.39 2.65 -35.13
CA GLY A 540 28.84 2.59 -35.30
C GLY A 540 29.38 1.37 -34.59
N ALA A 541 29.57 0.25 -35.31
CA ALA A 541 30.22 -0.93 -34.77
C ALA A 541 31.71 -0.92 -35.13
N LEU A 542 32.58 -1.08 -34.12
CA LEU A 542 33.96 -1.52 -34.31
C LEU A 542 34.36 -2.45 -33.17
N ALA A 543 34.92 -3.59 -33.54
CA ALA A 543 35.35 -4.66 -32.63
C ALA A 543 36.88 -4.83 -32.66
N ALA A 544 37.39 -5.69 -31.78
CA ALA A 544 38.79 -5.97 -31.43
C ALA A 544 39.35 -5.06 -30.30
N GLY A 545 40.17 -5.57 -29.40
CA GLY A 545 40.67 -6.95 -29.23
C GLY A 545 41.66 -6.99 -28.07
N ALA A 546 41.68 -8.06 -27.27
CA ALA A 546 42.56 -8.13 -26.11
C ALA A 546 44.02 -8.39 -26.52
N LEU A 547 44.97 -7.66 -25.93
CA LEU A 547 46.38 -8.06 -25.92
C LEU A 547 47.02 -7.73 -24.55
N LEU A 548 47.72 -8.72 -24.00
CA LEU A 548 48.54 -8.59 -22.79
C LEU A 548 49.88 -7.91 -23.12
N VAL A 549 50.28 -6.90 -22.33
CA VAL A 549 51.69 -6.47 -22.24
C VAL A 549 52.03 -6.16 -20.78
N THR A 550 53.13 -6.73 -20.29
CA THR A 550 53.70 -6.54 -18.96
C THR A 550 54.51 -5.24 -18.86
N PRO A 551 54.62 -4.61 -17.66
CA PRO A 551 55.42 -3.41 -17.49
C PRO A 551 56.92 -3.74 -17.43
N ARG A 552 57.74 -2.96 -18.13
CA ARG A 552 59.22 -2.98 -17.99
C ARG A 552 59.75 -1.58 -17.71
N LEU A 553 60.69 -1.52 -16.76
CA LEU A 553 61.33 -0.32 -16.23
C LEU A 553 62.31 0.33 -17.25
N LEU A 554 62.24 1.66 -17.37
CA LEU A 554 63.35 2.58 -17.66
C LEU A 554 63.07 3.84 -16.82
N LYS A 555 63.81 4.16 -15.76
CA LYS A 555 65.21 4.63 -15.66
C LYS A 555 65.42 6.03 -16.27
N LYS A 556 66.10 6.88 -15.50
CA LYS A 556 66.20 8.34 -15.64
C LYS A 556 67.68 8.74 -15.65
N GLU A 557 68.10 9.43 -16.71
CA GLU A 557 69.39 10.08 -17.02
C GLU A 557 69.03 10.94 -18.26
N ASP A 558 69.21 12.27 -18.35
CA ASP A 558 69.72 13.28 -17.39
C ASP A 558 68.71 14.45 -17.23
#